data_AF-A0A7S2NAB6-F1
#
_entry.id   AF-A0A7S2NAB6-F1
#
_cell.length_a   1.000
_cell.length_b   1.000
_cell.length_c   1.000
_cell.angle_alpha   90.00
_cell.angle_beta   90.00
_cell.angle_gamma   90.00
#
_symmetry.space_group_name_H-M   'P 1'
#
loop_
_entity.id
_entity.type
_entity.pdbx_description
1 polymer ?
#
loop_
_entity_poly.entity_id
_entity_poly.type
_entity_poly.pdbx_seq_one_letter_code
_entity_poly.pdbx_strand_id
1 'polypeptide(L)'
;DWDNGGRGDRGGDTWSRRSGGDREVGPLGSDEPVNVYGIEMHMILDGVPVLNMRADSPFHENASWLLQTALGATGKADSLFEYDDDNSILRECRRKLGLAPQEAGIVRLRDEPKGRKMSHMKAVGTNGKRSMMMAALVAFCLHESDGLASMGPEVQAFNPALGKAFEALIDVSWRMYSNLWPGQNNWDKGGNGSRGGRGGRGAWKDRGWP
;
A
#
# COMPACT_ATOMS: atom_id res chain seq x y z
N ASP A 1 -32.25 43.28 -7.23
CA ASP A 1 -31.82 43.01 -5.86
C ASP A 1 -31.84 41.53 -5.59
N TRP A 2 -30.69 40.88 -5.80
CA TRP A 2 -30.35 39.54 -5.32
C TRP A 2 -28.85 39.57 -5.08
N ASP A 3 -28.49 40.09 -3.91
CA ASP A 3 -27.17 39.98 -3.32
C ASP A 3 -27.14 38.65 -2.55
N ASN A 4 -26.18 37.78 -2.87
CA ASN A 4 -25.62 36.90 -1.85
C ASN A 4 -24.18 36.53 -2.25
N GLY A 5 -23.26 37.20 -1.57
CA GLY A 5 -21.83 37.08 -1.69
C GLY A 5 -21.28 35.67 -1.45
N GLY A 6 -20.09 35.49 -2.01
CA GLY A 6 -19.38 34.23 -1.99
C GLY A 6 -18.97 33.73 -0.62
N ARG A 7 -18.66 32.43 -0.59
CA ARG A 7 -17.75 31.83 0.38
C ARG A 7 -16.78 30.95 -0.39
N GLY A 8 -15.60 31.54 -0.65
CA GLY A 8 -14.41 30.79 -1.01
C GLY A 8 -13.92 29.94 0.16
N ASP A 9 -13.27 28.85 -0.22
CA ASP A 9 -12.12 28.19 0.41
C ASP A 9 -11.98 28.26 1.94
N ARG A 10 -12.10 27.07 2.55
CA ARG A 10 -11.20 26.61 3.62
C ARG A 10 -11.38 25.09 3.87
N GLY A 11 -11.07 24.29 2.85
CA GLY A 11 -10.71 22.88 3.03
C GLY A 11 -9.26 22.82 3.52
N GLY A 12 -9.06 22.98 4.82
CA GLY A 12 -7.73 22.97 5.42
C GLY A 12 -7.19 21.54 5.50
N ASP A 13 -6.11 21.30 4.78
CA ASP A 13 -5.32 20.08 4.82
C ASP A 13 -4.78 19.84 6.24
N THR A 14 -5.46 18.99 7.02
CA THR A 14 -5.12 18.76 8.44
C THR A 14 -3.95 17.80 8.65
N TRP A 15 -3.42 17.18 7.59
CA TRP A 15 -2.32 16.21 7.69
C TRP A 15 -1.00 16.71 7.07
N SER A 16 -1.04 17.70 6.17
CA SER A 16 0.15 18.23 5.47
C SER A 16 1.14 19.02 6.35
N ARG A 17 0.91 19.11 7.67
CA ARG A 17 1.72 19.96 8.58
C ARG A 17 2.77 19.23 9.41
N ARG A 18 2.92 17.90 9.28
CA ARG A 18 4.04 17.20 9.89
C ARG A 18 4.81 16.46 8.81
N SER A 19 6.07 16.87 8.62
CA SER A 19 7.10 16.19 7.82
C SER A 19 7.23 16.63 6.35
N GLY A 20 7.55 17.92 6.17
CA GLY A 20 8.39 18.33 5.05
C GLY A 20 9.85 17.95 5.36
N GLY A 21 10.42 17.10 4.52
CA GLY A 21 11.82 16.70 4.55
C GLY A 21 11.98 15.25 4.14
N ASP A 22 12.77 15.01 3.09
CA ASP A 22 13.29 13.70 2.72
C ASP A 22 13.89 13.04 3.98
N ARG A 23 13.15 12.12 4.59
CA ARG A 23 13.59 11.42 5.80
C ARG A 23 13.79 9.96 5.48
N GLU A 24 14.97 9.50 5.85
CA GLU A 24 15.35 8.09 5.89
C GLU A 24 14.27 7.26 6.59
N VAL A 25 14.05 6.07 6.06
CA VAL A 25 13.13 5.05 6.57
C VAL A 25 13.26 4.94 8.08
N GLY A 26 12.20 5.30 8.82
CA GLY A 26 12.16 5.19 10.27
C GLY A 26 12.39 3.74 10.75
N PRO A 27 12.84 3.52 11.99
CA PRO A 27 13.06 2.18 12.52
C PRO A 27 11.77 1.36 12.46
N LEU A 28 11.85 0.19 11.82
CA LEU A 28 10.76 -0.78 11.70
C LEU A 28 10.31 -1.22 13.10
N GLY A 29 9.14 -0.74 13.55
CA GLY A 29 8.58 -1.03 14.88
C GLY A 29 8.05 0.19 15.65
N SER A 30 8.26 1.41 15.16
CA SER A 30 7.58 2.61 15.67
C SER A 30 6.17 2.74 15.08
N ASP A 31 5.23 3.36 15.82
CA ASP A 31 3.90 3.74 15.32
C ASP A 31 3.96 4.77 14.16
N GLU A 32 5.15 5.28 13.83
CA GLU A 32 5.37 6.22 12.73
C GLU A 32 5.15 5.58 11.34
N PRO A 33 4.57 6.34 10.39
CA PRO A 33 4.39 5.87 9.02
C PRO A 33 5.73 5.62 8.34
N VAL A 34 5.78 4.60 7.49
CA VAL A 34 6.88 4.48 6.53
C VAL A 34 6.53 5.30 5.28
N ASN A 35 7.44 6.18 4.87
CA ASN A 35 7.28 6.99 3.66
C ASN A 35 8.12 6.43 2.50
N VAL A 36 7.47 6.14 1.38
CA VAL A 36 8.11 5.59 0.18
C VAL A 36 7.52 6.27 -1.06
N TYR A 37 8.29 7.10 -1.75
CA TYR A 37 7.86 7.77 -2.99
C TYR A 37 6.51 8.52 -2.87
N GLY A 38 6.31 9.28 -1.79
CA GLY A 38 5.09 10.05 -1.55
C GLY A 38 3.90 9.21 -1.09
N ILE A 39 4.15 7.96 -0.72
CA ILE A 39 3.21 7.05 -0.05
C ILE A 39 3.56 6.99 1.43
N GLU A 40 2.60 7.31 2.30
CA GLU A 40 2.71 7.08 3.74
C GLU A 40 1.89 5.84 4.09
N MET A 41 2.55 4.83 4.69
CA MET A 41 1.96 3.52 4.92
C MET A 41 2.08 3.08 6.37
N HIS A 42 1.00 2.50 6.88
CA HIS A 42 0.95 1.73 8.12
C HIS A 42 0.39 0.33 7.85
N MET A 43 0.68 -0.61 8.75
CA MET A 43 0.02 -1.90 8.80
C MET A 43 -0.77 -2.00 10.11
N ILE A 44 -2.05 -2.38 10.01
CA ILE A 44 -2.92 -2.58 11.18
C ILE A 44 -3.49 -4.00 11.18
N LEU A 45 -3.96 -4.44 12.35
CA LEU A 45 -4.47 -5.81 12.56
C LEU A 45 -3.49 -6.85 11.99
N ASP A 46 -3.99 -7.92 11.37
CA ASP A 46 -3.23 -9.00 10.75
C ASP A 46 -2.75 -8.65 9.33
N GLY A 47 -2.26 -7.41 9.14
CA GLY A 47 -1.61 -6.98 7.91
C GLY A 47 -2.48 -6.22 6.91
N VAL A 48 -3.52 -5.53 7.39
CA VAL A 48 -4.31 -4.61 6.57
C VAL A 48 -3.49 -3.34 6.31
N PRO A 49 -3.15 -2.99 5.06
CA PRO A 49 -2.42 -1.77 4.76
C PRO A 49 -3.33 -0.54 4.88
N VAL A 50 -2.84 0.50 5.56
CA VAL A 50 -3.45 1.83 5.61
C VAL A 50 -2.53 2.81 4.90
N LEU A 51 -3.06 3.48 3.88
CA LEU A 51 -2.25 4.24 2.94
C LEU A 51 -2.81 5.64 2.71
N ASN A 52 -1.93 6.62 2.85
CA ASN A 52 -2.08 7.96 2.29
C ASN A 52 -1.16 8.10 1.08
N MET A 53 -1.65 8.72 0.02
CA MET A 53 -0.87 9.02 -1.17
C MET A 53 -0.92 10.51 -1.47
N ARG A 54 0.25 11.11 -1.60
CA ARG A 54 0.39 12.51 -2.02
C ARG A 54 0.21 12.65 -3.53
N ALA A 55 -0.27 13.82 -3.96
CA ALA A 55 -0.52 14.11 -5.36
C ALA A 55 0.77 14.16 -6.22
N ASP A 56 1.93 14.38 -5.59
CA ASP A 56 3.25 14.38 -6.23
C ASP A 56 3.91 13.00 -6.28
N SER A 57 3.23 11.95 -5.79
CA SER A 57 3.71 10.58 -5.90
C SER A 57 3.64 10.09 -7.36
N PRO A 58 4.65 9.35 -7.86
CA PRO A 58 4.58 8.74 -9.19
C PRO A 58 3.43 7.73 -9.33
N PHE A 59 2.89 7.23 -8.22
CA PHE A 59 1.74 6.34 -8.22
C PHE A 59 0.40 7.08 -8.41
N HIS A 60 0.35 8.38 -8.12
CA HIS A 60 -0.91 9.12 -8.09
C HIS A 60 -1.64 9.12 -9.44
N GLU A 61 -0.92 9.21 -10.55
CA GLU A 61 -1.51 9.14 -11.90
C GLU A 61 -1.70 7.70 -12.41
N ASN A 62 -1.01 6.74 -11.79
CA ASN A 62 -0.94 5.36 -12.28
C ASN A 62 -1.73 4.35 -11.42
N ALA A 63 -2.36 4.78 -10.32
CA ALA A 63 -3.05 3.90 -9.37
C ALA A 63 -4.12 2.99 -10.02
N SER A 64 -4.96 3.55 -10.89
CA SER A 64 -5.97 2.77 -11.61
C SER A 64 -5.34 1.71 -12.50
N TRP A 65 -4.33 2.11 -13.28
CA TRP A 65 -3.63 1.21 -14.20
C TRP A 65 -2.92 0.10 -13.43
N LEU A 66 -2.18 0.42 -12.37
CA LEU A 66 -1.49 -0.56 -11.55
C LEU A 66 -2.44 -1.62 -10.97
N LEU A 67 -3.58 -1.20 -10.42
CA LEU A 67 -4.57 -2.14 -9.87
C LEU A 67 -5.22 -3.00 -10.97
N GLN A 68 -5.56 -2.39 -12.12
CA GLN A 68 -6.11 -3.11 -13.27
C GLN A 68 -5.13 -4.16 -13.79
N THR A 69 -3.87 -3.78 -13.97
CA THR A 69 -2.80 -4.67 -14.43
C THR A 69 -2.60 -5.82 -13.45
N ALA A 70 -2.53 -5.56 -12.14
CA ALA A 70 -2.34 -6.58 -11.12
C ALA A 70 -3.45 -7.64 -11.12
N LEU A 71 -4.67 -7.22 -11.39
CA LEU A 71 -5.86 -8.08 -11.41
C LEU A 71 -6.21 -8.59 -12.82
N GLY A 72 -5.34 -8.35 -13.82
CA GLY A 72 -5.59 -8.75 -15.21
C GLY A 72 -6.90 -8.20 -15.78
N ALA A 73 -7.34 -7.03 -15.31
CA ALA A 73 -8.64 -6.46 -15.60
C ALA A 73 -8.58 -5.37 -16.68
N THR A 74 -9.52 -5.43 -17.62
CA THR A 74 -9.68 -4.42 -18.69
C THR A 74 -10.81 -3.43 -18.41
N GLY A 75 -11.62 -3.69 -17.38
CA GLY A 75 -12.72 -2.84 -16.92
C GLY A 75 -12.26 -1.68 -16.04
N LYS A 76 -13.20 -0.93 -15.43
CA LYS A 76 -12.86 0.21 -14.58
C LYS A 76 -12.22 -0.23 -13.25
N ALA A 77 -11.16 0.46 -12.81
CA ALA A 77 -10.46 0.12 -11.56
C ALA A 77 -11.36 0.12 -10.31
N ASP A 78 -12.36 1.02 -10.24
CA ASP A 78 -13.31 1.08 -9.13
C ASP A 78 -14.28 -0.11 -9.09
N SER A 79 -14.43 -0.85 -10.19
CA SER A 79 -15.20 -2.09 -10.20
C SER A 79 -14.46 -3.28 -9.58
N LEU A 80 -13.16 -3.15 -9.30
CA LEU A 80 -12.30 -4.23 -8.78
C LEU A 80 -12.36 -4.39 -7.26
N PHE A 81 -12.90 -3.38 -6.57
CA PHE A 81 -13.08 -3.41 -5.13
C PHE A 81 -14.49 -2.94 -4.76
N GLU A 82 -14.84 -3.12 -3.50
CA GLU A 82 -16.03 -2.52 -2.91
C GLU A 82 -15.73 -1.96 -1.52
N TYR A 83 -16.55 -1.00 -1.11
CA TYR A 83 -16.48 -0.44 0.23
C TYR A 83 -16.89 -1.50 1.25
N ASP A 84 -16.22 -1.48 2.39
CA ASP A 84 -16.45 -2.41 3.49
C ASP A 84 -16.62 -1.63 4.79
N ASP A 85 -17.53 -2.05 5.66
CA ASP A 85 -17.83 -1.35 6.91
C ASP A 85 -17.25 -2.08 8.14
N ASP A 86 -16.06 -2.67 7.99
CA ASP A 86 -15.40 -3.42 9.05
C ASP A 86 -15.09 -2.53 10.28
N ASN A 87 -15.94 -2.64 11.28
CA ASN A 87 -15.82 -1.89 12.53
C ASN A 87 -14.53 -2.21 13.30
N SER A 88 -13.91 -3.38 13.07
CA SER A 88 -12.64 -3.71 13.71
C SER A 88 -11.50 -2.88 13.08
N ILE A 89 -11.50 -2.74 11.76
CA ILE A 89 -10.55 -1.89 11.02
C ILE A 89 -10.75 -0.42 11.40
N LEU A 90 -11.98 0.10 11.40
CA LEU A 90 -12.26 1.49 11.78
C LEU A 90 -11.77 1.80 13.21
N ARG A 91 -12.03 0.89 14.16
CA ARG A 91 -11.59 1.05 15.54
C ARG A 91 -10.07 1.10 15.63
N GLU A 92 -9.38 0.25 14.88
CA GLU A 92 -7.93 0.19 14.89
C GLU A 92 -7.30 1.41 14.20
N CYS A 93 -7.85 1.88 13.08
CA CYS A 93 -7.48 3.15 12.43
C CYS A 93 -7.61 4.32 13.41
N ARG A 94 -8.73 4.41 14.15
CA ARG A 94 -8.92 5.46 15.15
C ARG A 94 -7.92 5.34 16.30
N ARG A 95 -7.70 4.12 16.80
CA ARG A 95 -6.87 3.85 17.97
C ARG A 95 -5.39 4.11 17.71
N LYS A 96 -4.86 3.65 16.57
CA LYS A 96 -3.43 3.75 16.23
C LYS A 96 -3.09 5.03 15.49
N LEU A 97 -3.98 5.47 14.59
CA LEU A 97 -3.66 6.53 13.63
C LEU A 97 -4.45 7.82 13.91
N GLY A 98 -5.38 7.80 14.88
CA GLY A 98 -6.22 8.96 15.18
C GLY A 98 -7.22 9.30 14.08
N LEU A 99 -7.41 8.42 13.08
CA LEU A 99 -8.30 8.65 11.95
C LEU A 99 -9.76 8.67 12.39
N ALA A 100 -10.49 9.68 11.93
CA ALA A 100 -11.94 9.68 12.04
C ALA A 100 -12.55 8.69 11.02
N PRO A 101 -13.75 8.14 11.29
CA PRO A 101 -14.36 7.15 10.38
C PRO A 101 -14.49 7.63 8.93
N GLN A 102 -14.81 8.91 8.72
CA GLN A 102 -14.93 9.51 7.39
C GLN A 102 -13.59 9.68 6.65
N GLU A 103 -12.47 9.62 7.36
CA GLU A 103 -11.12 9.70 6.79
C GLU A 103 -10.56 8.32 6.41
N ALA A 104 -11.23 7.24 6.81
CA ALA A 104 -10.78 5.86 6.58
C ALA A 104 -11.66 5.17 5.53
N GLY A 105 -11.28 5.27 4.26
CA GLY A 105 -11.94 4.55 3.17
C GLY A 105 -11.51 3.09 3.14
N ILE A 106 -12.29 2.21 3.79
CA ILE A 106 -12.03 0.77 3.80
C ILE A 106 -12.58 0.15 2.52
N VAL A 107 -11.74 -0.64 1.87
CA VAL A 107 -12.09 -1.39 0.66
C VAL A 107 -11.69 -2.85 0.78
N ARG A 108 -12.43 -3.72 0.11
CA ARG A 108 -12.04 -5.11 -0.12
C ARG A 108 -12.07 -5.46 -1.60
N LEU A 109 -11.14 -6.31 -2.03
CA LEU A 109 -11.12 -6.79 -3.41
C LEU A 109 -12.32 -7.69 -3.68
N ARG A 110 -12.86 -7.61 -4.90
CA ARG A 110 -13.92 -8.52 -5.35
C ARG A 110 -13.33 -9.85 -5.76
N ASP A 111 -14.06 -10.93 -5.55
CA ASP A 111 -13.66 -12.24 -6.06
C ASP A 111 -13.67 -12.24 -7.59
N GLU A 112 -12.71 -12.93 -8.21
CA GLU A 112 -12.69 -13.06 -9.67
C GLU A 112 -13.77 -14.05 -10.15
N PRO A 113 -14.38 -13.78 -11.32
CA PRO A 113 -15.32 -14.72 -11.94
C PRO A 113 -14.73 -16.11 -12.19
N LYS A 114 -13.41 -16.21 -12.35
CA LYS A 114 -12.69 -17.47 -12.62
C LYS A 114 -12.36 -18.27 -11.35
N GLY A 115 -12.83 -17.84 -10.18
CA GLY A 115 -12.79 -18.61 -8.93
C GLY A 115 -11.71 -18.18 -7.92
N ARG A 116 -10.90 -17.16 -8.22
CA ARG A 116 -9.95 -16.60 -7.24
C ARG A 116 -10.72 -15.80 -6.17
N LYS A 117 -10.67 -16.27 -4.92
CA LYS A 117 -11.29 -15.59 -3.78
C LYS A 117 -10.35 -14.55 -3.20
N MET A 118 -10.72 -13.28 -3.28
CA MET A 118 -9.91 -12.13 -2.83
C MET A 118 -10.66 -11.25 -1.82
N SER A 119 -11.92 -11.58 -1.51
CA SER A 119 -12.75 -10.88 -0.53
C SER A 119 -12.17 -10.78 0.88
N HIS A 120 -11.17 -11.61 1.21
CA HIS A 120 -10.42 -11.53 2.46
C HIS A 120 -9.36 -10.40 2.47
N MET A 121 -8.97 -9.90 1.30
CA MET A 121 -7.96 -8.85 1.15
C MET A 121 -8.62 -7.49 1.35
N LYS A 122 -8.41 -6.91 2.53
CA LYS A 122 -8.91 -5.59 2.91
C LYS A 122 -7.78 -4.58 2.95
N ALA A 123 -8.11 -3.33 2.68
CA ALA A 123 -7.16 -2.22 2.69
C ALA A 123 -7.87 -0.91 3.06
N VAL A 124 -7.10 0.10 3.45
CA VAL A 124 -7.63 1.43 3.81
C VAL A 124 -6.90 2.51 3.04
N GLY A 125 -7.65 3.33 2.31
CA GLY A 125 -7.14 4.57 1.73
C GLY A 125 -7.62 5.79 2.52
N THR A 126 -6.72 6.70 2.85
CA THR A 126 -7.06 7.89 3.66
C THR A 126 -7.19 9.18 2.85
N ASN A 127 -6.70 9.19 1.60
CA ASN A 127 -6.76 10.35 0.71
C ASN A 127 -7.45 10.03 -0.62
N GLY A 128 -8.76 9.78 -0.55
CA GLY A 128 -9.61 9.56 -1.72
C GLY A 128 -9.37 8.25 -2.47
N LYS A 129 -10.01 8.12 -3.65
CA LYS A 129 -10.12 6.85 -4.38
C LYS A 129 -8.79 6.28 -4.85
N ARG A 130 -7.83 7.12 -5.23
CA ARG A 130 -6.52 6.64 -5.70
C ARG A 130 -5.71 6.02 -4.58
N SER A 131 -5.81 6.58 -3.36
CA SER A 131 -5.22 5.99 -2.16
C SER A 131 -5.82 4.62 -1.85
N MET A 132 -7.16 4.49 -1.98
CA MET A 132 -7.84 3.20 -1.82
C MET A 132 -7.39 2.16 -2.87
N MET A 133 -7.24 2.57 -4.13
CA MET A 133 -6.74 1.68 -5.20
C MET A 133 -5.32 1.20 -4.93
N MET A 134 -4.42 2.10 -4.52
CA MET A 134 -3.05 1.73 -4.15
C MET A 134 -3.01 0.83 -2.91
N ALA A 135 -3.89 1.07 -1.94
CA ALA A 135 -3.99 0.23 -0.76
C ALA A 135 -4.46 -1.18 -1.09
N ALA A 136 -5.47 -1.31 -1.96
CA ALA A 136 -5.96 -2.59 -2.44
C ALA A 136 -4.88 -3.33 -3.25
N LEU A 137 -4.09 -2.62 -4.08
CA LEU A 137 -2.95 -3.19 -4.80
C LEU A 137 -1.90 -3.75 -3.84
N VAL A 138 -1.53 -3.00 -2.80
CA VAL A 138 -0.56 -3.49 -1.80
C VAL A 138 -1.10 -4.72 -1.10
N ALA A 139 -2.37 -4.72 -0.67
CA ALA A 139 -3.00 -5.89 -0.08
C ALA A 139 -2.95 -7.11 -1.02
N PHE A 140 -3.28 -6.92 -2.30
CA PHE A 140 -3.18 -7.98 -3.31
C PHE A 140 -1.77 -8.56 -3.39
N CYS A 141 -0.74 -7.71 -3.55
CA CYS A 141 0.65 -8.16 -3.66
C CYS A 141 1.19 -8.85 -2.40
N LEU A 142 0.64 -8.56 -1.22
CA LEU A 142 1.02 -9.22 0.03
C LEU A 142 0.39 -10.60 0.19
N HIS A 143 -0.80 -10.82 -0.37
CA HIS A 143 -1.55 -12.07 -0.22
C HIS A 143 -1.43 -13.01 -1.42
N GLU A 144 -1.06 -12.52 -2.60
CA GLU A 144 -0.93 -13.32 -3.83
C GLU A 144 0.52 -13.33 -4.34
N SER A 145 1.16 -14.50 -4.24
CA SER A 145 2.54 -14.73 -4.69
C SER A 145 2.75 -14.39 -6.17
N ASP A 146 1.76 -14.72 -6.99
CA ASP A 146 1.80 -14.52 -8.44
C ASP A 146 1.60 -13.05 -8.83
N GLY A 147 0.93 -12.28 -7.96
CA GLY A 147 0.62 -10.87 -8.20
C GLY A 147 1.87 -10.01 -8.24
N LEU A 148 2.86 -10.28 -7.37
CA LEU A 148 4.12 -9.53 -7.35
C LEU A 148 5.06 -9.93 -8.49
N ALA A 149 5.16 -11.24 -8.77
CA ALA A 149 6.07 -11.77 -9.77
C ALA A 149 5.69 -11.34 -11.20
N SER A 150 4.38 -11.23 -11.47
CA SER A 150 3.85 -10.79 -12.77
C SER A 150 3.91 -9.26 -12.94
N MET A 151 3.62 -8.50 -11.87
CA MET A 151 3.55 -7.04 -11.95
C MET A 151 4.89 -6.34 -12.17
N GLY A 152 5.96 -6.79 -11.50
CA GLY A 152 7.26 -6.11 -11.57
C GLY A 152 7.75 -5.86 -13.01
N PRO A 153 7.82 -6.88 -13.88
CA PRO A 153 8.18 -6.72 -15.29
C PRO A 153 7.27 -5.76 -16.07
N GLU A 154 5.95 -5.82 -15.84
CA GLU A 154 5.00 -4.97 -16.56
C GLU A 154 5.14 -3.49 -16.18
N VAL A 155 5.27 -3.19 -14.88
CA VAL A 155 5.50 -1.81 -14.40
C VAL A 155 6.84 -1.28 -14.88
N GLN A 156 7.88 -2.10 -14.85
CA GLN A 156 9.22 -1.73 -15.32
C GLN A 156 9.25 -1.44 -16.83
N ALA A 157 8.50 -2.23 -17.63
CA ALA A 157 8.38 -2.03 -19.07
C ALA A 157 7.57 -0.76 -19.41
N PHE A 158 6.53 -0.48 -18.65
CA PHE A 158 5.70 0.72 -18.83
C PHE A 158 6.48 2.01 -18.49
N ASN A 159 7.10 2.06 -17.30
CA ASN A 159 7.91 3.18 -16.88
C ASN A 159 9.00 2.73 -15.88
N PRO A 160 10.28 2.77 -16.25
CA PRO A 160 11.38 2.32 -15.38
C PRO A 160 11.47 3.03 -14.02
N ALA A 161 11.09 4.31 -13.94
CA ALA A 161 11.09 5.05 -12.68
C ALA A 161 9.95 4.60 -11.78
N LEU A 162 8.77 4.33 -12.36
CA LEU A 162 7.63 3.76 -11.64
C LEU A 162 7.94 2.34 -11.18
N GLY A 163 8.62 1.53 -11.99
CA GLY A 163 9.06 0.17 -11.64
C GLY A 163 9.94 0.16 -10.40
N LYS A 164 10.99 1.00 -10.38
CA LYS A 164 11.83 1.15 -9.18
C LYS A 164 11.05 1.60 -7.94
N ALA A 165 10.11 2.52 -8.10
CA ALA A 165 9.27 2.98 -6.99
C ALA A 165 8.37 1.85 -6.48
N PHE A 166 7.74 1.09 -7.39
CA PHE A 166 6.86 -0.04 -7.07
C PHE A 166 7.63 -1.14 -6.33
N GLU A 167 8.81 -1.52 -6.81
CA GLU A 167 9.69 -2.48 -6.16
C GLU A 167 10.02 -2.08 -4.71
N ALA A 168 10.37 -0.80 -4.50
CA ALA A 168 10.66 -0.28 -3.17
C ALA A 168 9.42 -0.29 -2.26
N LEU A 169 8.26 0.06 -2.79
CA LEU A 169 7.00 0.02 -2.04
C LEU A 169 6.69 -1.40 -1.56
N ILE A 170 6.73 -2.39 -2.46
CA ILE A 170 6.39 -3.77 -2.08
C ILE A 170 7.43 -4.38 -1.13
N ASP A 171 8.73 -4.12 -1.32
CA ASP A 171 9.76 -4.59 -0.39
C ASP A 171 9.52 -4.06 1.04
N VAL A 172 9.17 -2.76 1.16
CA VAL A 172 8.81 -2.17 2.45
C VAL A 172 7.51 -2.78 3.01
N SER A 173 6.47 -2.91 2.19
CA SER A 173 5.20 -3.54 2.60
C SER A 173 5.42 -4.94 3.15
N TRP A 174 6.23 -5.75 2.47
CA TRP A 174 6.53 -7.12 2.88
C TRP A 174 7.29 -7.19 4.20
N ARG A 175 8.27 -6.30 4.41
CA ARG A 175 8.99 -6.22 5.69
C ARG A 175 8.05 -5.85 6.83
N MET A 176 7.15 -4.89 6.61
CA MET A 176 6.15 -4.52 7.61
C MET A 176 5.20 -5.68 7.91
N TYR A 177 4.71 -6.35 6.88
CA TYR A 177 3.82 -7.51 7.00
C TYR A 177 4.49 -8.66 7.76
N SER A 178 5.71 -9.02 7.39
CA SER A 178 6.48 -10.11 7.99
C SER A 178 6.81 -9.87 9.47
N ASN A 179 7.02 -8.61 9.87
CA ASN A 179 7.32 -8.23 11.24
C ASN A 179 6.12 -8.39 12.19
N LEU A 180 4.89 -8.42 11.67
CA LEU A 180 3.71 -8.70 12.49
C LEU A 180 3.73 -10.13 13.01
N TRP A 181 4.37 -11.06 12.29
CA TRP A 181 4.35 -12.50 12.57
C TRP A 181 5.77 -13.04 12.84
N PRO A 182 6.46 -12.57 13.90
CA PRO A 182 7.87 -12.91 14.17
C PRO A 182 8.10 -14.39 14.51
N GLY A 183 7.04 -15.17 14.79
CA GLY A 183 7.11 -16.61 15.12
C GLY A 183 6.97 -17.55 13.92
N GLN A 184 6.57 -17.06 12.74
CA GLN A 184 6.42 -17.90 11.54
C GLN A 184 7.64 -17.82 10.60
N ASN A 185 8.55 -16.87 10.86
CA ASN A 185 9.75 -16.61 10.05
C ASN A 185 11.01 -17.31 10.60
N ASN A 186 10.88 -18.50 11.20
CA ASN A 186 12.03 -19.27 11.66
C ASN A 186 12.73 -20.05 10.54
N TRP A 187 12.78 -19.49 9.33
CA TRP A 187 13.51 -20.06 8.20
C TRP A 187 14.95 -19.55 8.07
N ASP A 188 15.30 -18.41 8.69
CA ASP A 188 16.63 -17.80 8.57
C ASP A 188 17.59 -18.10 9.74
N LYS A 189 17.26 -19.07 10.62
CA LYS A 189 18.20 -19.52 11.68
C LYS A 189 18.86 -20.85 11.34
N GLY A 190 19.51 -20.88 10.17
CA GLY A 190 20.45 -21.94 9.79
C GLY A 190 21.76 -21.34 9.29
N GLY A 191 22.77 -21.25 10.14
CA GLY A 191 24.18 -21.26 9.71
C GLY A 191 24.93 -19.93 9.66
N ASN A 192 25.59 -19.61 10.79
CA ASN A 192 27.02 -19.32 10.88
C ASN A 192 27.68 -18.32 9.89
N GLY A 193 28.00 -17.13 10.42
CA GLY A 193 29.20 -16.31 10.18
C GLY A 193 29.84 -16.23 8.80
N SER A 194 29.87 -15.02 8.22
CA SER A 194 31.12 -14.33 7.82
C SER A 194 30.87 -12.96 7.15
N ARG A 195 31.81 -12.06 7.38
CA ARG A 195 31.99 -10.73 6.77
C ARG A 195 31.97 -10.75 5.24
N GLY A 196 31.47 -9.69 4.62
CA GLY A 196 31.84 -9.31 3.25
C GLY A 196 30.77 -8.47 2.54
N GLY A 197 31.09 -7.23 2.17
CA GLY A 197 30.17 -6.30 1.53
C GLY A 197 30.03 -6.44 0.01
N ARG A 198 29.31 -5.45 -0.55
CA ARG A 198 29.01 -5.11 -1.96
C ARG A 198 27.64 -5.58 -2.45
N GLY A 199 26.91 -4.62 -3.03
CA GLY A 199 25.52 -4.74 -3.43
C GLY A 199 25.24 -5.49 -4.73
N GLY A 200 23.96 -5.57 -5.05
CA GLY A 200 23.39 -6.15 -6.27
C GLY A 200 21.95 -6.57 -5.97
N ARG A 201 20.94 -5.77 -6.36
CA ARG A 201 20.07 -6.03 -7.51
C ARG A 201 19.63 -7.51 -7.61
N GLY A 202 18.35 -7.79 -7.33
CA GLY A 202 17.72 -9.06 -7.73
C GLY A 202 17.10 -9.91 -6.62
N ALA A 203 16.91 -9.39 -5.40
CA ALA A 203 16.56 -10.18 -4.22
C ALA A 203 15.24 -11.00 -4.31
N TRP A 204 14.37 -10.86 -5.32
CA TRP A 204 13.19 -11.73 -5.48
C TRP A 204 13.39 -12.91 -6.42
N LYS A 205 14.41 -12.90 -7.30
CA LYS A 205 14.63 -14.02 -8.25
C LYS A 205 15.24 -15.25 -7.60
N ASP A 206 15.96 -15.07 -6.49
CA ASP A 206 16.65 -16.15 -5.77
C ASP A 206 15.85 -16.70 -4.58
N ARG A 207 14.63 -16.19 -4.36
CA ARG A 207 13.72 -16.73 -3.35
C ARG A 207 13.01 -17.93 -3.95
N GLY A 208 13.63 -19.10 -3.88
CA GLY A 208 12.96 -20.37 -4.18
C GLY A 208 11.76 -20.53 -3.25
N TRP A 209 10.56 -20.37 -3.81
CA TRP A 209 9.29 -20.66 -3.14
C TRP A 209 8.83 -22.07 -3.58
N PRO A 210 8.22 -22.86 -2.69
CA PRO A 210 7.76 -24.22 -2.99
C PRO A 210 6.65 -24.27 -4.05
#